data_AF-A0A7S4JAT2-F1
#
_entry.id   AF-A0A7S4JAT2-F1
#
_cell.length_a   1.000
_cell.length_b   1.000
_cell.length_c   1.000
_cell.angle_alpha   90.00
_cell.angle_beta   90.00
_cell.angle_gamma   90.00
#
_symmetry.space_group_name_H-M   'P 1'
#
loop_
_entity.id
_entity.type
_entity.pdbx_description
1 polymer ?
#
loop_
_entity_poly.entity_id
_entity_poly.type
_entity_poly.pdbx_seq_one_letter_code
_entity_poly.pdbx_strand_id
1 'polypeptide(L)'
;MTGYQHADPPPTSIGYRLIILESVAGVPGMLGGMFRHFRSLRQLERDHGFIFTLLEEAENERMHLIVCMSFFEAGPVTRFVVSAGQLAMTPFLAGLYLVRPQLLHRFVGYLEETAVHTYTNIVTMAETPGTKLHTAWSDVRAPTTAIEYWQMPDDAMWVDCLKRMLADESHHRDVNHALASMPHETLFGDDNPFVHEHMADYEAGVKRRTERVLKRALEEVGGVDANKTRSDKALA
;
A
#
# COMPACT_ATOMS: atom_id res chain seq x y z
N MET A 1 -1.33 -24.16 -13.54
CA MET A 1 -1.24 -24.54 -12.11
C MET A 1 -2.12 -23.68 -11.21
N THR A 2 -2.32 -22.39 -11.50
CA THR A 2 -3.15 -21.48 -10.67
C THR A 2 -4.65 -21.46 -11.02
N GLY A 3 -5.08 -22.11 -12.11
CA GLY A 3 -6.47 -22.06 -12.58
C GLY A 3 -6.89 -20.73 -13.21
N TYR A 4 -5.94 -19.79 -13.41
CA TYR A 4 -6.19 -18.47 -13.99
C TYR A 4 -6.64 -18.57 -15.47
N GLN A 5 -7.75 -17.90 -15.79
CA GLN A 5 -8.28 -17.77 -17.15
C GLN A 5 -8.27 -16.29 -17.53
N HIS A 6 -7.46 -15.91 -18.53
CA HIS A 6 -7.22 -14.49 -18.82
C HIS A 6 -8.49 -13.71 -19.22
N ALA A 7 -9.46 -14.37 -19.87
CA ALA A 7 -10.68 -13.72 -20.35
C ALA A 7 -11.74 -13.52 -19.25
N ASP A 8 -11.84 -14.44 -18.29
CA ASP A 8 -12.86 -14.42 -17.24
C ASP A 8 -12.41 -15.32 -16.06
N PRO A 9 -11.45 -14.82 -15.25
CA PRO A 9 -10.84 -15.59 -14.18
C PRO A 9 -11.81 -15.77 -13.00
N PRO A 10 -11.80 -16.93 -12.34
CA PRO A 10 -12.57 -17.09 -11.11
C PRO A 10 -11.96 -16.22 -9.99
N PRO A 11 -12.78 -15.64 -9.08
CA PRO A 11 -12.34 -14.82 -7.95
C PRO A 11 -11.23 -15.45 -7.11
N THR A 12 -11.30 -16.77 -6.89
CA THR A 12 -10.31 -17.52 -6.10
C THR A 12 -8.93 -17.54 -6.75
N SER A 13 -8.85 -17.58 -8.08
CA SER A 13 -7.57 -17.52 -8.79
C SER A 13 -6.93 -16.14 -8.73
N ILE A 14 -7.75 -15.07 -8.72
CA ILE A 14 -7.29 -13.71 -8.50
C ILE A 14 -6.79 -13.55 -7.06
N GLY A 15 -7.57 -13.98 -6.08
CA GLY A 15 -7.17 -13.89 -4.68
C GLY A 15 -5.84 -14.59 -4.37
N TYR A 16 -5.66 -15.80 -4.89
CA TYR A 16 -4.38 -16.52 -4.78
C TYR A 16 -3.22 -15.76 -5.45
N ARG A 17 -3.46 -15.20 -6.64
CA ARG A 17 -2.46 -14.41 -7.37
C ARG A 17 -2.05 -13.18 -6.58
N LEU A 18 -3.01 -12.39 -6.09
CA LEU A 18 -2.74 -11.17 -5.32
C LEU A 18 -1.96 -11.51 -4.05
N ILE A 19 -2.40 -12.46 -3.22
CA ILE A 19 -1.69 -12.85 -1.99
C ILE A 19 -0.21 -13.17 -2.25
N ILE A 20 0.10 -13.91 -3.32
CA ILE A 20 1.49 -14.25 -3.64
C ILE A 20 2.28 -13.03 -4.09
N LEU A 21 1.73 -12.22 -4.99
CA LEU A 21 2.44 -11.06 -5.53
C LEU A 21 2.68 -10.00 -4.44
N GLU A 22 1.64 -9.62 -3.69
CA GLU A 22 1.74 -8.63 -2.60
C GLU A 22 2.72 -9.07 -1.50
N SER A 23 2.83 -10.38 -1.26
CA SER A 23 3.78 -10.90 -0.26
C SER A 23 5.25 -10.73 -0.64
N VAL A 24 5.54 -10.51 -1.93
CA VAL A 24 6.89 -10.27 -2.45
C VAL A 24 7.09 -8.78 -2.77
N ALA A 25 6.04 -8.07 -3.19
CA ALA A 25 6.08 -6.66 -3.56
C ALA A 25 6.52 -5.73 -2.41
N GLY A 26 6.19 -6.07 -1.16
CA GLY A 26 6.67 -5.31 0.01
C GLY A 26 8.17 -5.47 0.36
N VAL A 27 8.91 -6.34 -0.35
CA VAL A 27 10.34 -6.59 -0.06
C VAL A 27 11.27 -5.55 -0.69
N PRO A 28 11.16 -5.20 -2.00
CA PRO A 28 12.01 -4.20 -2.64
C PRO A 28 12.09 -2.85 -1.92
N GLY A 29 10.96 -2.21 -1.59
CA GLY A 29 10.94 -0.93 -0.88
C GLY A 29 11.66 -1.01 0.47
N MET A 30 11.46 -2.09 1.21
CA MET A 30 12.14 -2.34 2.50
C MET A 30 13.66 -2.45 2.31
N LEU A 31 14.12 -3.20 1.31
CA LEU A 31 15.55 -3.31 0.99
C LEU A 31 16.13 -1.96 0.56
N GLY A 32 15.47 -1.25 -0.34
CA GLY A 32 15.89 0.05 -0.83
C GLY A 32 16.03 1.07 0.31
N GLY A 33 14.98 1.20 1.13
CA GLY A 33 14.97 2.05 2.32
C GLY A 33 16.07 1.67 3.31
N MET A 34 16.23 0.38 3.62
CA MET A 34 17.28 -0.13 4.52
C MET A 34 18.69 0.20 4.00
N PHE A 35 18.98 -0.06 2.72
CA PHE A 35 20.31 0.21 2.16
C PHE A 35 20.64 1.71 2.15
N ARG A 36 19.68 2.55 1.76
CA ARG A 36 19.83 4.01 1.81
C ARG A 36 20.02 4.50 3.25
N HIS A 37 19.24 3.98 4.18
CA HIS A 37 19.35 4.30 5.60
C HIS A 37 20.73 3.98 6.15
N PHE A 38 21.23 2.76 5.93
CA PHE A 38 22.57 2.39 6.41
C PHE A 38 23.69 3.16 5.69
N ARG A 39 23.52 3.51 4.41
CA ARG A 39 24.46 4.39 3.71
C ARG A 39 24.51 5.77 4.37
N SER A 40 23.36 6.41 4.56
CA SER A 40 23.24 7.72 5.22
C SER A 40 23.91 7.72 6.59
N LEU A 41 23.65 6.69 7.41
CA LEU A 41 24.30 6.55 8.72
C LEU A 41 25.82 6.41 8.65
N ARG A 42 26.35 5.58 7.74
CA ARG A 42 27.80 5.36 7.61
C ARG A 42 28.54 6.54 7.00
N GLN A 43 27.87 7.36 6.20
CA GLN A 43 28.45 8.53 5.55
C GLN A 43 28.15 9.85 6.27
N LEU A 44 27.23 9.83 7.24
CA LEU A 44 26.74 11.02 7.95
C LEU A 44 26.15 12.07 6.99
N GLU A 45 25.48 11.59 5.94
CA GLU A 45 24.88 12.39 4.86
C GLU A 45 23.35 12.35 4.94
N ARG A 46 22.69 13.39 4.41
CA ARG A 46 21.24 13.38 4.23
C ARG A 46 20.85 12.38 3.16
N ASP A 47 19.67 11.80 3.30
CA ASP A 47 19.11 10.87 2.30
C ASP A 47 18.27 11.56 1.22
N HIS A 48 17.82 12.79 1.51
CA HIS A 48 17.01 13.59 0.60
C HIS A 48 15.59 13.05 0.35
N GLY A 49 15.03 12.27 1.30
CA GLY A 49 13.59 11.96 1.38
C GLY A 49 13.18 10.62 0.77
N PHE A 50 14.11 9.83 0.25
CA PHE A 50 13.82 8.55 -0.39
C PHE A 50 13.62 7.40 0.59
N ILE A 51 14.27 7.39 1.76
CA ILE A 51 14.06 6.37 2.81
C ILE A 51 12.59 6.35 3.21
N PHE A 52 11.99 7.52 3.43
CA PHE A 52 10.58 7.61 3.81
C PHE A 52 9.67 7.03 2.72
N THR A 53 9.80 7.50 1.48
CA THR A 53 9.04 6.99 0.34
C THR A 53 9.17 5.47 0.17
N LEU A 54 10.39 4.91 0.22
CA LEU A 54 10.60 3.47 0.00
C LEU A 54 10.08 2.60 1.15
N LEU A 55 10.13 3.09 2.39
CA LEU A 55 9.55 2.38 3.52
C LEU A 55 8.02 2.49 3.56
N GLU A 56 7.48 3.62 3.09
CA GLU A 56 6.03 3.79 2.91
C GLU A 56 5.49 2.90 1.80
N GLU A 57 6.16 2.80 0.65
CA GLU A 57 5.88 1.81 -0.40
C GLU A 57 5.84 0.38 0.18
N ALA A 58 6.87 -0.02 0.93
CA ALA A 58 6.91 -1.35 1.55
C ALA A 58 5.75 -1.61 2.54
N GLU A 59 5.32 -0.57 3.26
CA GLU A 59 4.14 -0.64 4.13
C GLU A 59 2.84 -0.71 3.31
N ASN A 60 2.75 0.06 2.22
CA ASN A 60 1.60 0.09 1.33
C ASN A 60 1.33 -1.30 0.73
N GLU A 61 2.35 -1.94 0.16
CA GLU A 61 2.29 -3.31 -0.36
C GLU A 61 1.88 -4.34 0.72
N ARG A 62 2.39 -4.17 1.94
CA ARG A 62 1.98 -5.01 3.08
C ARG A 62 0.50 -4.82 3.42
N MET A 63 -0.02 -3.60 3.27
CA MET A 63 -1.44 -3.31 3.49
C MET A 63 -2.32 -3.89 2.38
N HIS A 64 -1.86 -3.89 1.12
CA HIS A 64 -2.52 -4.61 0.02
C HIS A 64 -2.70 -6.10 0.35
N LEU A 65 -1.63 -6.76 0.82
CA LEU A 65 -1.69 -8.16 1.27
C LEU A 65 -2.73 -8.38 2.38
N ILE A 66 -2.73 -7.54 3.43
CA ILE A 66 -3.65 -7.68 4.56
C ILE A 66 -5.11 -7.50 4.12
N VAL A 67 -5.35 -6.53 3.23
CA VAL A 67 -6.67 -6.26 2.67
C VAL A 67 -7.14 -7.45 1.83
N CYS A 68 -6.28 -8.00 0.96
CA CYS A 68 -6.60 -9.20 0.19
C CYS A 68 -6.90 -10.40 1.10
N MET A 69 -6.14 -10.57 2.18
CA MET A 69 -6.37 -11.63 3.16
C MET A 69 -7.70 -11.50 3.93
N SER A 70 -8.39 -10.36 3.84
CA SER A 70 -9.75 -10.20 4.39
C SER A 70 -10.80 -10.93 3.55
N PHE A 71 -10.48 -11.28 2.29
CA PHE A 71 -11.38 -12.01 1.38
C PHE A 71 -10.85 -13.40 1.01
N PHE A 72 -9.55 -13.63 1.11
CA PHE A 72 -8.90 -14.83 0.62
C PHE A 72 -8.04 -15.48 1.70
N GLU A 73 -8.30 -16.75 2.00
CA GLU A 73 -7.53 -17.48 3.00
C GLU A 73 -6.18 -17.99 2.43
N ALA A 74 -5.11 -17.70 3.15
CA ALA A 74 -3.79 -18.27 2.88
C ALA A 74 -3.63 -19.62 3.60
N GLY A 75 -3.93 -20.71 2.89
CA GLY A 75 -3.72 -22.07 3.38
C GLY A 75 -2.23 -22.43 3.56
N PRO A 76 -1.90 -23.61 4.13
CA PRO A 76 -0.53 -24.02 4.44
C PRO A 76 0.41 -24.01 3.21
N VAL A 77 -0.09 -24.44 2.05
CA VAL A 77 0.66 -24.44 0.79
C VAL A 77 1.00 -23.01 0.36
N THR A 78 0.03 -22.09 0.40
CA THR A 78 0.25 -20.68 0.07
C THR A 78 1.30 -20.07 0.99
N ARG A 79 1.21 -20.31 2.30
CA ARG A 79 2.18 -19.80 3.29
C ARG A 79 3.60 -20.34 3.04
N PHE A 80 3.72 -21.63 2.67
CA PHE A 80 4.99 -22.21 2.28
C PHE A 80 5.56 -21.54 1.02
N VAL A 81 4.74 -21.34 -0.01
CA VAL A 81 5.15 -20.67 -1.26
C VAL A 81 5.61 -19.24 -0.99
N VAL A 82 4.88 -18.48 -0.16
CA VAL A 82 5.28 -17.12 0.26
C VAL A 82 6.64 -17.15 0.95
N SER A 83 6.82 -18.05 1.92
CA SER A 83 8.08 -18.17 2.67
C SER A 83 9.26 -18.53 1.76
N ALA A 84 9.07 -19.49 0.86
CA ALA A 84 10.08 -19.90 -0.12
C ALA A 84 10.38 -18.79 -1.12
N GLY A 85 9.34 -18.08 -1.59
CA GLY A 85 9.46 -16.94 -2.48
C GLY A 85 10.28 -15.82 -1.84
N GLN A 86 9.98 -15.43 -0.60
CA GLN A 86 10.76 -14.42 0.13
C GLN A 86 12.20 -14.87 0.37
N LEU A 87 12.44 -16.13 0.76
CA LEU A 87 13.78 -16.66 0.97
C LEU A 87 14.63 -16.61 -0.32
N ALA A 88 14.02 -16.85 -1.48
CA ALA A 88 14.70 -16.79 -2.77
C ALA A 88 14.85 -15.36 -3.31
N MET A 89 13.78 -14.57 -3.27
CA MET A 89 13.72 -13.24 -3.88
C MET A 89 14.49 -12.20 -3.08
N THR A 90 14.44 -12.22 -1.75
CA THR A 90 15.13 -11.21 -0.91
C THR A 90 16.64 -11.13 -1.21
N PRO A 91 17.43 -12.22 -1.20
CA PRO A 91 18.86 -12.13 -1.52
C PRO A 91 19.11 -11.76 -2.98
N PHE A 92 18.26 -12.18 -3.92
CA PHE A 92 18.35 -11.79 -5.32
C PHE A 92 18.18 -10.27 -5.50
N LEU A 93 17.11 -9.69 -4.93
CA LEU A 93 16.81 -8.27 -4.99
C LEU A 93 17.87 -7.43 -4.26
N ALA A 94 18.35 -7.90 -3.10
CA ALA A 94 19.46 -7.28 -2.40
C ALA A 94 20.74 -7.30 -3.24
N GLY A 95 21.01 -8.40 -3.96
CA GLY A 95 22.11 -8.50 -4.91
C GLY A 95 22.01 -7.48 -6.05
N LEU A 96 20.82 -7.28 -6.63
CA LEU A 96 20.60 -6.23 -7.64
C LEU A 96 20.95 -4.86 -7.08
N TYR A 97 20.48 -4.54 -5.87
CA TYR A 97 20.73 -3.25 -5.23
C TYR A 97 22.21 -3.02 -4.94
N LEU A 98 22.91 -4.03 -4.41
CA LEU A 98 24.32 -3.98 -4.09
C LEU A 98 25.21 -3.80 -5.33
N VAL A 99 24.84 -4.41 -6.46
CA VAL A 99 25.55 -4.24 -7.72
C VAL A 99 25.31 -2.84 -8.29
N ARG A 100 24.03 -2.46 -8.41
CA ARG A 100 23.63 -1.14 -8.89
C ARG A 100 22.18 -0.86 -8.45
N PRO A 101 21.92 0.12 -7.55
CA PRO A 101 20.58 0.40 -7.03
C PRO A 101 19.52 0.59 -8.12
N GLN A 102 19.89 1.24 -9.23
CA GLN A 102 18.98 1.45 -10.36
C GLN A 102 18.47 0.15 -10.99
N LEU A 103 19.18 -0.98 -10.85
CA LEU A 103 18.70 -2.28 -11.33
C LEU A 103 17.52 -2.78 -10.50
N LEU A 104 17.56 -2.64 -9.17
CA LEU A 104 16.41 -2.96 -8.32
C LEU A 104 15.22 -2.09 -8.72
N HIS A 105 15.41 -0.77 -8.75
CA HIS A 105 14.32 0.16 -9.06
C HIS A 105 13.77 -0.05 -10.47
N ARG A 106 14.60 -0.37 -11.46
CA ARG A 106 14.11 -0.68 -12.80
C ARG A 106 13.32 -1.99 -12.84
N PHE A 107 13.79 -2.99 -12.10
CA PHE A 107 13.09 -4.27 -11.97
C PHE A 107 11.71 -4.08 -11.32
N VAL A 108 11.64 -3.32 -10.23
CA VAL A 108 10.38 -2.98 -9.55
C VAL A 108 9.46 -2.19 -10.47
N GLY A 109 9.95 -1.15 -11.15
CA GLY A 109 9.13 -0.37 -12.09
C GLY A 109 8.41 -1.25 -13.14
N TYR A 110 9.10 -2.26 -13.69
CA TYR A 110 8.47 -3.22 -14.61
C TYR A 110 7.52 -4.22 -13.93
N LEU A 111 7.76 -4.57 -12.67
CA LEU A 111 6.78 -5.33 -11.88
C LEU A 111 5.51 -4.51 -11.72
N GLU A 112 5.62 -3.23 -11.39
CA GLU A 112 4.45 -2.37 -11.17
C GLU A 112 3.74 -2.01 -12.48
N GLU A 113 4.44 -1.90 -13.62
CA GLU A 113 3.77 -1.88 -14.93
C GLU A 113 2.84 -3.10 -15.12
N THR A 114 3.31 -4.28 -14.68
CA THR A 114 2.53 -5.51 -14.75
C THR A 114 1.41 -5.53 -13.71
N ALA A 115 1.63 -4.96 -12.52
CA ALA A 115 0.62 -4.81 -11.48
C ALA A 115 -0.50 -3.87 -11.93
N VAL A 116 -0.16 -2.67 -12.42
CA VAL A 116 -1.10 -1.70 -13.00
C VAL A 116 -1.95 -2.34 -14.09
N HIS A 117 -1.34 -3.07 -15.02
CA HIS A 117 -2.10 -3.79 -16.05
C HIS A 117 -3.01 -4.87 -15.44
N THR A 118 -2.54 -5.61 -14.44
CA THR A 118 -3.33 -6.64 -13.75
C THR A 118 -4.54 -6.03 -13.04
N TYR A 119 -4.34 -5.00 -12.22
CA TYR A 119 -5.41 -4.32 -11.48
C TYR A 119 -6.39 -3.60 -12.41
N THR A 120 -5.92 -2.97 -13.50
CA THR A 120 -6.80 -2.38 -14.51
C THR A 120 -7.76 -3.41 -15.08
N ASN A 121 -7.26 -4.60 -15.44
CA ASN A 121 -8.10 -5.69 -15.93
C ASN A 121 -9.07 -6.21 -14.87
N ILE A 122 -8.62 -6.37 -13.62
CA ILE A 122 -9.46 -6.82 -12.51
C ILE A 122 -10.60 -5.83 -12.26
N VAL A 123 -10.31 -4.53 -12.17
CA VAL A 123 -11.32 -3.47 -11.99
C VAL A 123 -12.31 -3.48 -13.15
N THR A 124 -11.81 -3.50 -14.39
CA THR A 124 -12.66 -3.53 -15.59
C THR A 124 -13.61 -4.73 -15.57
N MET A 125 -13.11 -5.92 -15.26
CA MET A 125 -13.93 -7.13 -15.18
C MET A 125 -14.93 -7.04 -14.02
N ALA A 126 -14.54 -6.52 -12.85
CA ALA A 126 -15.43 -6.36 -11.71
C ALA A 126 -16.56 -5.35 -11.96
N GLU A 127 -16.35 -4.37 -12.85
CA GLU A 127 -17.37 -3.41 -13.26
C GLU A 127 -18.23 -3.87 -14.46
N THR A 128 -17.78 -4.89 -15.20
CA THR A 128 -18.46 -5.36 -16.41
C THR A 128 -19.51 -6.43 -16.08
N PRO A 129 -20.82 -6.17 -16.33
CA PRO A 129 -21.86 -7.16 -16.09
C PRO A 129 -21.65 -8.47 -16.86
N GLY A 130 -21.90 -9.60 -16.20
CA GLY A 130 -21.80 -10.93 -16.80
C GLY A 130 -20.43 -11.61 -16.66
N THR A 131 -19.40 -10.92 -16.14
CA THR A 131 -18.14 -11.59 -15.74
C THR A 131 -18.30 -12.30 -14.40
N LYS A 132 -17.42 -13.28 -14.13
CA LYS A 132 -17.36 -13.93 -12.81
C LYS A 132 -16.97 -12.98 -11.70
N LEU A 133 -16.09 -12.01 -11.99
CA LEU A 133 -15.65 -11.04 -10.99
C LEU A 133 -16.78 -10.08 -10.62
N HIS A 134 -17.50 -9.55 -11.61
CA HIS A 134 -18.65 -8.70 -11.35
C HIS A 134 -19.71 -9.43 -10.52
N THR A 135 -20.08 -10.64 -10.92
CA THR A 135 -21.05 -11.47 -10.20
C THR A 135 -20.64 -11.72 -8.74
N ALA A 136 -19.34 -11.85 -8.48
CA ALA A 136 -18.84 -12.12 -7.13
C ALA A 136 -18.68 -10.86 -6.28
N TRP A 137 -18.42 -9.70 -6.89
CA TRP A 137 -17.87 -8.53 -6.18
C TRP A 137 -18.67 -7.24 -6.32
N SER A 138 -19.67 -7.17 -7.20
CA SER A 138 -20.49 -5.96 -7.44
C SER A 138 -21.09 -5.37 -6.16
N ASP A 139 -21.53 -6.24 -5.26
CA ASP A 139 -22.26 -5.88 -4.05
C ASP A 139 -21.44 -6.13 -2.76
N VAL A 140 -20.13 -6.33 -2.89
CA VAL A 140 -19.24 -6.61 -1.76
C VAL A 140 -18.73 -5.30 -1.16
N ARG A 141 -18.95 -5.12 0.15
CA ARG A 141 -18.42 -3.98 0.92
C ARG A 141 -16.90 -4.04 1.00
N ALA A 142 -16.23 -2.88 0.99
CA ALA A 142 -14.82 -2.82 1.32
C ALA A 142 -14.57 -3.28 2.78
N PRO A 143 -13.45 -3.96 3.06
CA PRO A 143 -13.15 -4.39 4.42
C PRO A 143 -12.78 -3.17 5.27
N THR A 144 -13.08 -3.22 6.57
CA THR A 144 -12.81 -2.10 7.49
C THR A 144 -11.34 -1.66 7.46
N THR A 145 -10.41 -2.60 7.34
CA THR A 145 -8.97 -2.30 7.21
C THR A 145 -8.66 -1.42 6.00
N ALA A 146 -9.31 -1.65 4.86
CA ALA A 146 -9.14 -0.83 3.67
C ALA A 146 -9.74 0.56 3.85
N ILE A 147 -10.96 0.62 4.39
CA ILE A 147 -11.65 1.88 4.69
C ILE A 147 -10.80 2.75 5.61
N GLU A 148 -10.26 2.16 6.67
CA GLU A 148 -9.40 2.84 7.63
C GLU A 148 -8.05 3.23 7.05
N TYR A 149 -7.43 2.39 6.21
CA TYR A 149 -6.13 2.66 5.61
C TYR A 149 -6.22 3.76 4.54
N TRP A 150 -7.01 3.56 3.49
CA TRP A 150 -7.19 4.51 2.39
C TRP A 150 -8.20 5.63 2.70
N GLN A 151 -8.72 5.71 3.93
CA GLN A 151 -9.67 6.74 4.37
C GLN A 151 -10.91 6.82 3.46
N MET A 152 -11.44 5.66 3.08
CA MET A 152 -12.58 5.58 2.17
C MET A 152 -13.89 5.91 2.90
N PRO A 153 -14.97 6.25 2.19
CA PRO A 153 -16.31 6.30 2.78
C PRO A 153 -16.71 4.98 3.45
N ASP A 154 -17.50 5.05 4.52
CA ASP A 154 -18.00 3.85 5.23
C ASP A 154 -18.88 2.96 4.34
N ASP A 155 -19.44 3.54 3.27
CA ASP A 155 -20.22 2.90 2.21
C ASP A 155 -19.38 2.56 0.95
N ALA A 156 -18.04 2.52 1.05
CA ALA A 156 -17.18 2.08 -0.05
C ALA A 156 -17.30 0.59 -0.42
N MET A 157 -17.20 0.28 -1.71
CA MET A 157 -17.29 -1.09 -2.23
C MET A 157 -15.91 -1.71 -2.45
N TRP A 158 -15.85 -3.03 -2.58
CA TRP A 158 -14.59 -3.74 -2.87
C TRP A 158 -13.93 -3.27 -4.17
N VAL A 159 -14.72 -2.93 -5.19
CA VAL A 159 -14.22 -2.35 -6.44
C VAL A 159 -13.53 -1.00 -6.20
N ASP A 160 -14.01 -0.19 -5.26
CA ASP A 160 -13.35 1.07 -4.92
C ASP A 160 -12.00 0.83 -4.25
N CYS A 161 -11.88 -0.23 -3.45
CA CYS A 161 -10.62 -0.65 -2.85
C CYS A 161 -9.61 -1.08 -3.92
N LEU A 162 -10.04 -1.87 -4.91
CA LEU A 162 -9.20 -2.28 -6.04
C LEU A 162 -8.71 -1.07 -6.86
N LYS A 163 -9.52 -0.02 -7.00
CA LYS A 163 -9.10 1.23 -7.63
C LYS A 163 -8.07 2.00 -6.81
N ARG A 164 -8.12 1.93 -5.48
CA ARG A 164 -7.09 2.51 -4.60
C ARG A 164 -5.78 1.77 -4.75
N MET A 165 -5.80 0.43 -4.69
CA MET A 165 -4.63 -0.40 -4.93
C MET A 165 -4.02 -0.09 -6.31
N LEU A 166 -4.83 -0.04 -7.37
CA LEU A 166 -4.37 0.36 -8.72
C LEU A 166 -3.66 1.73 -8.75
N ALA A 167 -4.14 2.70 -7.98
CA ALA A 167 -3.51 4.02 -7.90
C ALA A 167 -2.15 3.93 -7.20
N ASP A 168 -2.06 3.17 -6.10
CA ASP A 168 -0.82 2.92 -5.38
C ASP A 168 0.23 2.27 -6.31
N GLU A 169 -0.15 1.22 -7.05
CA GLU A 169 0.76 0.56 -8.02
C GLU A 169 1.24 1.51 -9.12
N SER A 170 0.36 2.40 -9.57
CA SER A 170 0.72 3.40 -10.58
C SER A 170 1.75 4.38 -10.03
N HIS A 171 1.63 4.74 -8.75
CA HIS A 171 2.59 5.59 -8.06
C HIS A 171 3.93 4.87 -7.84
N HIS A 172 3.91 3.65 -7.33
CA HIS A 172 5.11 2.82 -7.12
C HIS A 172 5.88 2.62 -8.43
N ARG A 173 5.17 2.38 -9.54
CA ARG A 173 5.74 2.33 -10.90
C ARG A 173 6.52 3.60 -11.21
N ASP A 174 5.88 4.76 -11.08
CA ASP A 174 6.44 6.04 -11.50
C ASP A 174 7.64 6.44 -10.61
N VAL A 175 7.53 6.25 -9.30
CA VAL A 175 8.60 6.46 -8.31
C VAL A 175 9.82 5.59 -8.63
N ASN A 176 9.61 4.29 -8.85
CA ASN A 176 10.71 3.36 -9.12
C ASN A 176 11.35 3.60 -10.50
N HIS A 177 10.57 3.93 -11.54
CA HIS A 177 11.15 4.31 -12.83
C HIS A 177 11.94 5.62 -12.76
N ALA A 178 11.49 6.60 -11.96
CA ALA A 178 12.22 7.83 -11.73
C ALA A 178 13.56 7.55 -11.02
N LEU A 179 13.55 6.81 -9.91
CA LEU A 179 14.76 6.38 -9.18
C LEU A 179 15.73 5.60 -10.06
N ALA A 180 15.22 4.72 -10.91
CA ALA A 180 16.03 3.96 -11.86
C ALA A 180 16.67 4.84 -12.95
N SER A 181 16.10 6.00 -13.23
CA SER A 181 16.54 6.92 -14.28
C SER A 181 17.42 8.05 -13.76
N MET A 182 17.58 8.18 -12.43
CA MET A 182 18.50 9.14 -11.83
C MET A 182 19.96 8.84 -12.22
N PRO A 183 20.76 9.87 -12.56
CA PRO A 183 22.20 9.74 -12.73
C PRO A 183 22.85 9.08 -11.51
N HIS A 184 23.86 8.25 -11.75
CA HIS A 184 24.50 7.51 -10.65
C HIS A 184 25.20 8.46 -9.67
N GLU A 185 25.70 9.57 -10.18
CA GLU A 185 26.39 10.63 -9.44
C GLU A 185 25.48 11.35 -8.46
N THR A 186 24.18 11.43 -8.76
CA THR A 186 23.21 12.19 -7.97
C THR A 186 22.15 11.34 -7.26
N LEU A 187 22.16 10.02 -7.47
CA LEU A 187 21.24 9.06 -6.87
C LEU A 187 21.08 9.18 -5.34
N PHE A 188 22.12 9.64 -4.64
CA PHE A 188 22.12 9.82 -3.18
C PHE A 188 22.22 11.28 -2.73
N GLY A 189 22.24 12.24 -3.66
CA GLY A 189 22.43 13.66 -3.36
C GLY A 189 21.32 14.59 -3.85
N ASP A 190 20.48 14.15 -4.78
CA ASP A 190 19.32 14.92 -5.25
C ASP A 190 18.09 14.70 -4.37
N ASP A 191 17.27 15.75 -4.27
CA ASP A 191 15.98 15.72 -3.58
C ASP A 191 14.99 14.78 -4.26
N ASN A 192 14.31 13.98 -3.44
CA ASN A 192 13.21 13.13 -3.88
C ASN A 192 12.05 14.01 -4.39
N PRO A 193 11.73 13.99 -5.69
CA PRO A 193 10.69 14.86 -6.24
C PRO A 193 9.29 14.49 -5.75
N PHE A 194 9.10 13.28 -5.21
CA PHE A 194 7.82 12.79 -4.72
C PHE A 194 7.60 13.06 -3.23
N VAL A 195 8.63 13.48 -2.48
CA VAL A 195 8.59 13.54 -1.00
C VAL A 195 7.45 14.41 -0.48
N HIS A 196 7.11 15.48 -1.19
CA HIS A 196 6.04 16.39 -0.80
C HIS A 196 4.66 15.74 -0.84
N GLU A 197 4.42 14.84 -1.80
CA GLU A 197 3.16 14.10 -1.92
C GLU A 197 3.03 13.12 -0.74
N HIS A 198 4.07 12.31 -0.50
CA HIS A 198 4.07 11.35 0.63
C HIS A 198 3.94 12.06 2.00
N MET A 199 4.61 13.20 2.18
CA MET A 199 4.48 13.98 3.42
C MET A 199 3.07 14.56 3.60
N ALA A 200 2.48 15.10 2.53
CA ALA A 200 1.13 15.65 2.57
C ALA A 200 0.10 14.56 2.91
N ASP A 201 0.23 13.38 2.31
CA ASP A 201 -0.66 12.24 2.57
C ASP A 201 -0.53 11.72 4.01
N TYR A 202 0.71 11.62 4.51
CA TYR A 202 0.97 11.26 5.91
C TYR A 202 0.37 12.28 6.89
N GLU A 203 0.63 13.57 6.70
CA GLU A 203 0.10 14.64 7.55
C GLU A 203 -1.42 14.67 7.54
N ALA A 204 -2.03 14.52 6.35
CA ALA A 204 -3.47 14.48 6.21
C ALA A 204 -4.07 13.25 6.92
N GLY A 205 -3.39 12.10 6.87
CA GLY A 205 -3.74 10.89 7.62
C GLY A 205 -3.70 11.11 9.13
N VAL A 206 -2.60 11.68 9.65
CA VAL A 206 -2.43 11.98 11.07
C VAL A 206 -3.48 12.96 11.58
N LYS A 207 -3.75 14.04 10.82
CA LYS A 207 -4.76 15.05 11.18
C LYS A 207 -6.15 14.43 11.30
N ARG A 208 -6.61 13.71 10.28
CA ARG A 208 -7.94 13.05 10.28
C ARG A 208 -8.07 12.00 11.36
N ARG A 209 -7.01 11.22 11.63
CA ARG A 209 -7.00 10.23 12.73
C ARG A 209 -7.17 10.93 14.08
N THR A 210 -6.43 12.01 14.31
CA THR A 210 -6.54 12.83 15.52
C THR A 210 -7.96 13.37 15.70
N GLU A 211 -8.56 13.89 14.63
CA GLU A 211 -9.94 14.38 14.62
C GLU A 211 -10.97 13.29 14.97
N ARG A 212 -10.82 12.07 14.42
CA ARG A 212 -11.70 10.93 14.76
C ARG A 212 -11.56 10.50 16.21
N VAL A 213 -10.33 10.38 16.71
CA VAL A 213 -10.07 10.01 18.12
C VAL A 213 -10.67 11.07 19.05
N LEU A 214 -10.49 12.35 18.72
CA LEU A 214 -11.07 13.45 19.48
C LEU A 214 -12.60 13.39 19.47
N LYS A 215 -13.22 13.19 18.30
CA LYS A 215 -14.68 13.05 18.17
C LYS A 215 -15.22 11.92 19.03
N ARG A 216 -14.60 10.74 18.95
CA ARG A 216 -14.99 9.57 19.76
C ARG A 216 -14.84 9.84 21.26
N ALA A 217 -13.74 10.47 21.69
CA ALA A 217 -13.55 10.83 23.08
C ALA A 217 -14.59 11.85 23.58
N LEU A 218 -14.98 12.82 22.75
CA LEU A 218 -16.03 13.79 23.07
C LEU A 218 -17.42 13.16 23.16
N GLU A 219 -17.72 12.17 22.31
CA GLU A 219 -18.95 11.39 22.33
C GLU A 219 -19.04 10.49 23.58
N GLU A 220 -17.94 9.83 23.95
CA GLU A 220 -17.85 8.96 25.14
C GLU A 220 -17.96 9.75 26.46
N VAL A 221 -17.56 11.02 26.49
CA VAL A 221 -17.65 11.90 27.69
C VAL A 221 -19.02 12.62 27.80
N GLY A 222 -19.96 12.35 26.90
CA GLY A 222 -21.32 12.92 26.96
C GLY A 222 -21.47 14.31 26.32
N GLY A 223 -20.55 14.70 25.43
CA GLY A 223 -20.58 15.99 24.74
C GLY A 223 -20.28 17.18 25.64
N VAL A 224 -19.78 18.26 25.04
CA VAL A 224 -19.44 19.53 25.73
C VAL A 224 -20.66 20.13 26.46
N ASP A 225 -21.89 19.74 26.09
CA ASP A 225 -23.13 20.19 26.73
C ASP A 225 -23.45 19.52 28.08
N ALA A 226 -22.91 18.32 28.38
CA ALA A 226 -23.12 17.68 29.68
C ALA A 226 -22.37 18.36 30.83
N ASN A 227 -21.45 19.29 30.51
CA ASN A 227 -20.65 20.05 31.47
C ASN A 227 -21.13 21.51 31.66
N LYS A 228 -22.37 21.83 31.29
CA LYS A 228 -23.03 23.08 31.71
C LYS A 228 -23.43 23.00 33.19
N THR A 229 -22.47 23.11 34.09
CA THR A 229 -22.73 23.42 35.51
C THR A 229 -23.04 24.92 35.68
N ARG A 230 -24.03 25.45 34.93
CA ARG A 230 -24.65 26.73 35.30
C ARG A 230 -25.76 26.42 36.30
N SER A 231 -25.46 26.62 37.57
CA SER A 231 -26.48 26.73 38.61
C SER A 231 -27.20 28.06 38.43
N ASP A 232 -28.50 28.02 38.11
CA ASP A 232 -29.40 29.19 38.07
C ASP A 232 -29.78 29.70 39.48
N LYS A 233 -29.11 29.25 40.54
CA LYS A 233 -29.29 29.84 41.87
C LYS A 233 -28.40 31.07 42.01
N ALA A 234 -29.05 32.24 42.05
CA ALA A 234 -28.45 33.46 42.54
C ALA A 234 -27.88 33.20 43.94
N LEU A 235 -26.59 33.49 44.11
CA LEU A 235 -25.94 33.50 45.42
C LEU A 235 -26.58 34.62 46.24
N ALA A 236 -27.30 34.24 47.28
CA ALA A 236 -27.72 35.12 48.36
C ALA A 236 -26.54 35.41 49.30
#